data_AF-A0A2N8PNH9-F1
#
_entry.id   AF-A0A2N8PNH9-F1
#
_cell.length_a   1.000
_cell.length_b   1.000
_cell.length_c   1.000
_cell.angle_alpha   90.00
_cell.angle_beta   90.00
_cell.angle_gamma   90.00
#
_symmetry.space_group_name_H-M   'P 1'
#
loop_
_entity.id
_entity.type
_entity.pdbx_description
1 polymer ?
#
loop_
_entity_poly.entity_id
_entity_poly.type
_entity_poly.pdbx_seq_one_letter_code
_entity_poly.pdbx_strand_id
1 'polypeptide(L)'
;MPRLFILVDDFDALVSPALGSTGRPAAGSVVRALEAVARDGVALGVHLIAATGHPDRTEGTATAERAALRIQLGTATDPAEPTPAGSEPVPPGRGWLHRAGDGASTPFQAGRVTGRIPRTSTLRPTVVPLEWSRMGDPPARRPLRELGNGPTDLALLASALQRAAQSSGAPAGPPLV
;
A
#
# COMPACT_ATOMS: atom_id res chain seq x y z
N MET A 1 2.87 -26.32 1.41
CA MET A 1 3.93 -25.57 2.09
C MET A 1 3.50 -24.12 2.27
N PRO A 2 3.84 -23.46 3.38
CA PRO A 2 3.58 -22.03 3.55
C PRO A 2 4.32 -21.23 2.47
N ARG A 3 3.72 -20.13 2.01
CA ARG A 3 4.37 -19.18 1.09
C ARG A 3 5.04 -18.07 1.90
N LEU A 4 6.26 -17.71 1.54
CA LEU A 4 6.99 -16.60 2.16
C LEU A 4 6.90 -15.37 1.25
N PHE A 5 6.51 -14.23 1.80
CA PHE A 5 6.53 -12.95 1.11
C PHE A 5 7.59 -12.06 1.75
N ILE A 6 8.55 -11.60 0.95
CA ILE A 6 9.59 -10.65 1.36
C ILE A 6 9.17 -9.29 0.81
N LEU A 7 8.99 -8.33 1.71
CA LEU A 7 8.66 -6.96 1.37
C LEU A 7 9.89 -6.09 1.63
N VAL A 8 10.33 -5.37 0.60
CA VAL A 8 11.47 -4.45 0.67
C VAL A 8 10.98 -3.07 0.26
N ASP A 9 11.02 -2.14 1.20
CA ASP A 9 10.79 -0.73 0.92
C ASP A 9 12.11 -0.04 0.55
N ASP A 10 12.02 1.08 -0.18
CA ASP A 10 13.17 1.88 -0.64
C ASP A 10 14.32 1.03 -1.23
N PHE A 11 14.00 0.10 -2.12
CA PHE A 11 14.98 -0.79 -2.73
C PHE A 11 16.11 -0.04 -3.43
N ASP A 12 15.84 1.16 -3.97
CA ASP A 12 16.85 2.05 -4.55
C ASP A 12 17.96 2.43 -3.55
N ALA A 13 17.65 2.52 -2.25
CA ALA A 13 18.64 2.79 -1.22
C ALA A 13 19.58 1.59 -0.96
N LEU A 14 19.19 0.38 -1.37
CA LEU A 14 20.04 -0.81 -1.27
C LEU A 14 20.99 -0.96 -2.46
N VAL A 15 20.59 -0.46 -3.64
CA VAL A 15 21.38 -0.57 -4.87
C VAL A 15 22.20 0.69 -5.17
N SER A 16 21.93 1.80 -4.47
CA SER A 16 22.68 3.05 -4.57
C SER A 16 23.23 3.50 -3.21
N PRO A 17 24.56 3.70 -3.06
CA PRO A 17 25.58 3.53 -4.09
C PRO A 17 25.82 2.06 -4.46
N ALA A 18 26.39 1.83 -5.65
CA ALA A 18 26.55 0.50 -6.21
C ALA A 18 27.33 -0.48 -5.31
N LEU A 19 27.10 -1.78 -5.54
CA LEU A 19 27.77 -2.90 -4.89
C LEU A 19 29.29 -2.67 -4.80
N GLY A 20 29.84 -2.74 -3.59
CA GLY A 20 31.28 -2.57 -3.33
C GLY A 20 31.73 -1.14 -2.99
N SER A 21 30.81 -0.17 -2.94
CA SER A 21 31.11 1.16 -2.41
C SER A 21 31.51 1.10 -0.91
N THR A 22 32.58 1.81 -0.55
CA THR A 22 33.20 1.79 0.79
C THR A 22 32.28 2.31 1.91
N GLY A 23 31.17 2.96 1.58
CA GLY A 23 30.20 3.50 2.55
C GLY A 23 29.10 2.55 3.01
N ARG A 24 28.94 1.35 2.40
CA ARG A 24 27.81 0.44 2.74
C ARG A 24 28.06 -1.05 2.41
N PRO A 25 29.06 -1.72 3.04
CA PRO A 25 29.45 -3.10 2.69
C PRO A 25 28.33 -4.15 2.87
N ALA A 26 27.40 -3.95 3.81
CA ALA A 26 26.29 -4.89 4.05
C ALA A 26 25.20 -4.85 2.96
N ALA A 27 25.12 -3.78 2.16
CA ALA A 27 24.10 -3.68 1.12
C ALA A 27 24.29 -4.75 0.03
N GLY A 28 25.54 -5.17 -0.22
CA GLY A 28 25.79 -6.07 -1.34
C GLY A 28 25.42 -7.52 -1.16
N SER A 29 25.54 -8.06 0.06
CA SER A 29 25.03 -9.40 0.36
C SER A 29 23.50 -9.43 0.34
N VAL A 30 22.85 -8.39 0.86
CA VAL A 30 21.39 -8.25 0.85
C VAL A 30 20.86 -8.20 -0.58
N VAL A 31 21.42 -7.32 -1.43
CA VAL A 31 21.02 -7.22 -2.83
C VAL A 31 21.20 -8.56 -3.56
N ARG A 32 22.33 -9.24 -3.38
CA ARG A 32 22.55 -10.58 -3.99
C ARG A 32 21.51 -11.61 -3.54
N ALA A 33 21.13 -11.60 -2.26
CA ALA A 33 20.10 -12.49 -1.73
C ALA A 33 18.72 -12.18 -2.33
N LEU A 34 18.36 -10.89 -2.41
CA LEU A 34 17.11 -10.46 -3.04
C LEU A 34 17.06 -10.82 -4.52
N GLU A 35 18.17 -10.64 -5.24
CA GLU A 35 18.26 -11.05 -6.63
C GLU A 35 18.10 -12.56 -6.80
N ALA A 36 18.73 -13.38 -5.94
CA ALA A 36 18.54 -14.84 -5.96
C ALA A 36 17.06 -15.22 -5.74
N VAL A 37 16.37 -14.54 -4.81
CA VAL A 37 14.91 -14.72 -4.64
C VAL A 37 14.16 -14.31 -5.90
N ALA A 38 14.53 -13.22 -6.57
CA ALA A 38 13.91 -12.81 -7.82
C ALA A 38 14.11 -13.83 -8.95
N ARG A 39 15.25 -14.55 -8.98
CA ARG A 39 15.52 -15.59 -10.01
C ARG A 39 14.79 -16.89 -9.70
N ASP A 40 14.91 -17.37 -8.47
CA ASP A 40 14.63 -18.77 -8.13
C ASP A 40 13.53 -18.94 -7.07
N GLY A 41 13.10 -17.86 -6.42
CA GLY A 41 12.21 -17.88 -5.27
C GLY A 41 10.84 -18.52 -5.53
N VAL A 42 10.29 -18.34 -6.74
CA VAL A 42 8.97 -18.88 -7.11
C VAL A 42 8.94 -20.41 -6.99
N ALA A 43 10.00 -21.10 -7.40
CA ALA A 43 10.10 -22.55 -7.30
C ALA A 43 10.12 -23.04 -5.83
N LEU A 44 10.52 -22.16 -4.91
CA LEU A 44 10.61 -22.40 -3.47
C LEU A 44 9.39 -21.85 -2.70
N GLY A 45 8.41 -21.24 -3.39
CA GLY A 45 7.27 -20.57 -2.74
C GLY A 45 7.63 -19.28 -2.01
N VAL A 46 8.75 -18.64 -2.39
CA VAL A 46 9.22 -17.35 -1.89
C VAL A 46 8.93 -16.27 -2.93
N HIS A 47 8.23 -15.23 -2.53
CA HIS A 47 7.79 -14.13 -3.38
C HIS A 47 8.42 -12.82 -2.90
N LEU A 48 8.96 -12.02 -3.82
CA LEU A 48 9.56 -10.72 -3.53
C LEU A 48 8.64 -9.59 -4.00
N ILE A 49 8.41 -8.62 -3.12
CA ILE A 49 7.75 -7.35 -3.41
C ILE A 49 8.73 -6.25 -3.04
N ALA A 50 9.21 -5.49 -4.03
CA ALA A 50 10.13 -4.39 -3.83
C ALA A 50 9.48 -3.07 -4.26
N ALA A 51 9.55 -2.06 -3.40
CA ALA A 51 9.13 -0.70 -3.68
C ALA A 51 10.36 0.20 -3.89
N THR A 52 10.22 1.21 -4.73
CA THR A 52 11.26 2.19 -5.01
C THR A 52 10.63 3.53 -5.36
N GLY A 53 11.24 4.61 -4.88
CA GLY A 53 10.92 5.97 -5.33
C GLY A 53 11.73 6.42 -6.56
N HIS A 54 12.78 5.68 -6.91
CA HIS A 54 13.74 6.02 -7.95
C HIS A 54 13.91 4.82 -8.90
N PRO A 55 12.95 4.59 -9.82
CA PRO A 55 12.98 3.44 -10.71
C PRO A 55 14.24 3.39 -11.58
N ASP A 56 14.77 4.55 -11.96
CA ASP A 56 16.05 4.74 -12.67
C ASP A 56 17.24 4.09 -11.95
N ARG A 57 17.26 4.10 -10.62
CA ARG A 57 18.34 3.49 -9.82
C ARG A 57 18.25 1.97 -9.72
N THR A 58 17.07 1.42 -9.99
CA THR A 58 16.78 -0.01 -9.87
C THR A 58 16.73 -0.71 -11.23
N GLU A 59 16.87 0.05 -12.31
CA GLU A 59 16.94 -0.46 -13.67
C GLU A 59 18.13 -1.43 -13.83
N GLY A 60 17.92 -2.51 -14.60
CA GLY A 60 18.92 -3.55 -14.81
C GLY A 60 19.17 -4.49 -13.63
N THR A 61 18.49 -4.32 -12.50
CA THR A 61 18.54 -5.31 -11.41
C THR A 61 17.68 -6.53 -11.74
N ALA A 62 18.08 -7.71 -11.26
CA ALA A 62 17.29 -8.92 -11.48
C ALA A 62 15.87 -8.80 -10.89
N THR A 63 15.71 -8.05 -9.79
CA THR A 63 14.43 -7.72 -9.16
C THR A 63 13.51 -6.95 -10.13
N ALA A 64 14.02 -5.93 -10.80
CA ALA A 64 13.24 -5.12 -11.74
C ALA A 64 12.94 -5.89 -13.04
N GLU A 65 13.92 -6.60 -13.60
CA GLU A 65 13.80 -7.32 -14.87
C GLU A 65 12.85 -8.52 -14.80
N ARG A 66 12.86 -9.26 -13.68
CA ARG A 66 12.03 -10.47 -13.50
C ARG A 66 10.65 -10.19 -12.90
N ALA A 67 10.31 -8.95 -12.59
CA ALA A 67 9.02 -8.61 -12.00
C ALA A 67 7.86 -8.97 -12.96
N ALA A 68 7.09 -10.01 -12.61
CA ALA A 68 5.92 -10.43 -13.37
C ALA A 68 4.77 -9.42 -13.31
N LEU A 69 4.71 -8.64 -12.23
CA LEU A 69 3.77 -7.55 -12.00
C LEU A 69 4.55 -6.30 -11.64
N ARG A 70 4.19 -5.16 -12.23
CA ARG A 70 4.73 -3.85 -11.88
C ARG A 70 3.59 -2.91 -11.52
N ILE A 71 3.70 -2.26 -10.37
CA ILE A 71 2.72 -1.27 -9.91
C ILE A 71 3.37 0.11 -10.03
N GLN A 72 2.75 0.99 -10.79
CA GLN A 72 3.16 2.39 -10.89
C GLN A 72 2.11 3.26 -10.22
N LEU A 73 2.51 4.02 -9.19
CA LEU A 73 1.63 4.95 -8.48
C LEU A 73 1.85 6.39 -8.98
N GLY A 74 0.84 7.24 -8.83
CA GLY A 74 0.95 8.67 -9.11
C GLY A 74 0.81 9.03 -10.59
N THR A 75 0.38 8.10 -11.43
CA THR A 75 0.04 8.34 -12.84
C THR A 75 -1.48 8.36 -13.02
N ALA A 76 -2.02 9.47 -13.54
CA ALA A 76 -3.46 9.63 -13.78
C ALA A 76 -3.90 9.14 -15.16
N THR A 77 -3.03 9.28 -16.16
CA THR A 77 -3.20 8.81 -17.53
C THR A 77 -2.41 7.53 -17.76
N ASP A 78 -2.72 6.83 -18.85
CA ASP A 78 -1.88 5.71 -19.30
C ASP A 78 -0.44 6.22 -19.49
N PRO A 79 0.59 5.55 -18.95
CA PRO A 79 1.97 5.96 -19.16
C PRO A 79 2.39 6.04 -20.64
N ALA A 80 1.66 5.40 -21.56
CA ALA A 80 1.85 5.57 -23.01
C ALA A 80 1.36 6.93 -23.54
N GLU A 81 0.54 7.66 -22.78
CA GLU A 81 0.00 8.95 -23.16
C GLU A 81 0.66 10.12 -22.39
N PRO A 82 1.00 11.22 -23.08
CA PRO A 82 1.54 12.39 -22.42
C PRO A 82 0.52 13.00 -21.45
N THR A 83 0.97 13.34 -20.24
CA THR A 83 0.12 14.04 -19.27
C THR A 83 -0.12 15.48 -19.75
N PRO A 84 -1.39 15.93 -19.89
CA PRO A 84 -1.69 17.28 -20.33
C PRO A 84 -1.11 18.33 -19.37
N ALA A 85 -0.56 19.42 -19.92
CA ALA A 85 -0.09 20.53 -19.11
C ALA A 85 -1.25 21.13 -18.30
N GLY A 86 -1.05 21.32 -16.99
CA GLY A 86 -2.06 21.90 -16.09
C GLY A 86 -3.06 20.91 -15.47
N SER A 87 -2.82 19.60 -15.58
CA SER A 87 -3.61 18.57 -14.90
C SER A 87 -3.55 18.70 -13.36
N GLU A 88 -4.67 18.44 -12.69
CA GLU A 88 -4.74 18.39 -11.23
C GLU A 88 -3.78 17.33 -10.64
N PRO A 89 -3.33 17.51 -9.38
CA PRO A 89 -2.50 16.52 -8.71
C PRO A 89 -3.18 15.16 -8.65
N VAL A 90 -2.43 14.11 -8.99
CA VAL A 90 -2.94 12.74 -8.98
C VAL A 90 -3.30 12.33 -7.54
N PRO A 91 -4.55 11.90 -7.27
CA PRO A 91 -4.93 11.46 -5.93
C PRO A 91 -4.05 10.30 -5.43
N PRO A 92 -3.65 10.28 -4.15
CA PRO A 92 -2.87 9.18 -3.60
C PRO A 92 -3.53 7.82 -3.81
N GLY A 93 -2.73 6.81 -4.13
CA GLY A 93 -3.20 5.46 -4.40
C GLY A 93 -3.73 5.23 -5.81
N ARG A 94 -3.87 6.28 -6.65
CA ARG A 94 -4.12 6.09 -8.08
C ARG A 94 -2.87 5.56 -8.76
N GLY A 95 -3.04 4.60 -9.66
CA GLY A 95 -1.94 4.02 -10.41
C GLY A 95 -2.36 2.99 -11.45
N TRP A 96 -1.36 2.29 -11.97
CA TRP A 96 -1.49 1.26 -13.00
C TRP A 96 -0.81 -0.03 -12.57
N LEU A 97 -1.44 -1.16 -12.88
CA LEU A 97 -0.87 -2.50 -12.75
C LEU A 97 -0.49 -3.00 -14.14
N HIS A 98 0.79 -3.25 -14.35
CA HIS A 98 1.32 -3.85 -15.57
C HIS A 98 1.66 -5.32 -15.33
N ARG A 99 1.25 -6.19 -16.25
CA ARG A 99 1.56 -7.62 -16.22
C ARG A 99 2.50 -7.97 -17.36
N ALA A 100 3.67 -8.53 -17.03
CA ALA A 100 4.69 -8.88 -18.02
C ALA A 100 4.25 -10.02 -18.96
N GLY A 101 3.44 -10.97 -18.45
CA GLY A 101 3.07 -12.19 -19.19
C GLY A 101 2.17 -11.97 -20.40
N ASP A 102 1.27 -11.00 -20.34
CA ASP A 102 0.32 -10.67 -21.42
C ASP A 102 0.42 -9.20 -21.87
N GLY A 103 1.33 -8.42 -21.28
CA GLY A 103 1.48 -6.99 -21.55
C GLY A 103 0.31 -6.13 -21.05
N ALA A 104 -0.66 -6.70 -20.32
CA ALA A 104 -1.85 -5.99 -19.92
C ALA A 104 -1.52 -4.87 -18.91
N SER A 105 -2.20 -3.74 -19.10
CA SER A 105 -2.14 -2.56 -18.22
C SER A 105 -3.53 -2.29 -17.69
N THR A 106 -3.70 -2.18 -16.36
CA THR A 106 -5.01 -1.95 -15.73
C THR A 106 -4.93 -0.77 -14.76
N PRO A 107 -5.73 0.29 -14.95
CA PRO A 107 -5.77 1.40 -14.00
C PRO A 107 -6.49 0.97 -12.73
N PHE A 108 -6.04 1.49 -11.58
CA PHE A 108 -6.67 1.21 -10.29
C PHE A 108 -6.59 2.40 -9.32
N GLN A 109 -7.41 2.32 -8.27
CA GLN A 109 -7.36 3.18 -7.10
C GLN A 109 -7.16 2.29 -5.87
N ALA A 110 -6.03 2.44 -5.18
CA ALA A 110 -5.75 1.69 -3.96
C ALA A 110 -6.74 2.04 -2.86
N GLY A 111 -7.13 1.03 -2.08
CA GLY A 111 -7.82 1.24 -0.82
C GLY A 111 -6.91 1.93 0.20
N ARG A 112 -7.47 2.86 0.97
CA ARG A 112 -6.75 3.51 2.07
C ARG A 112 -6.97 2.72 3.37
N VAL A 113 -5.89 2.29 4.00
CA VAL A 113 -5.91 1.65 5.32
C VAL A 113 -5.12 2.52 6.27
N THR A 114 -5.76 3.07 7.30
CA THR A 114 -5.08 3.87 8.33
C THR A 114 -5.13 3.21 9.70
N GLY A 115 -4.02 3.32 10.44
CA GLY A 115 -3.96 3.03 11.87
C GLY A 115 -4.51 4.17 12.74
N ARG A 116 -4.93 5.30 12.14
CA ARG A 116 -5.56 6.38 12.89
C ARG A 116 -7.00 6.01 13.23
N ILE A 117 -7.35 6.19 14.50
CA ILE A 117 -8.74 6.11 14.95
C ILE A 117 -9.54 7.18 14.18
N PRO A 118 -10.62 6.82 13.50
CA PRO A 118 -11.48 7.79 12.83
C PRO A 118 -12.09 8.73 13.88
N ARG A 119 -11.48 9.91 14.08
CA ARG A 119 -12.06 10.95 14.95
C ARG A 119 -13.29 11.62 14.33
N THR A 120 -13.59 11.34 13.06
CA THR A 120 -14.50 12.13 12.23
C THR A 120 -15.64 11.36 11.57
N SER A 121 -15.80 10.05 11.80
CA SER A 121 -16.91 9.26 11.22
C SER A 121 -17.96 8.83 12.27
N THR A 122 -18.07 9.54 13.38
CA THR A 122 -19.00 9.21 14.47
C THR A 122 -20.03 10.29 14.76
N LEU A 123 -20.05 11.38 13.98
CA LEU A 123 -21.15 12.33 14.07
C LEU A 123 -22.32 11.81 13.22
N ARG A 124 -23.27 11.12 13.85
CA ARG A 124 -24.58 10.85 13.21
C ARG A 124 -25.23 12.18 12.79
N PRO A 125 -25.84 12.27 11.60
CA PRO A 125 -26.71 13.39 11.24
C PRO A 125 -27.77 13.55 12.34
N THR A 126 -27.93 14.76 12.85
CA THR A 126 -28.97 15.07 13.83
C THR A 126 -30.03 15.90 13.13
N VAL A 127 -31.27 15.43 13.17
CA VAL A 127 -32.43 16.22 12.77
C VAL A 127 -32.98 16.86 14.04
N VAL A 128 -33.02 18.19 14.07
CA VAL A 128 -33.63 18.95 15.16
C VAL A 128 -34.85 19.67 14.59
N PRO A 129 -36.00 19.68 15.29
CA PRO A 129 -37.17 20.44 14.85
C PRO A 129 -36.83 21.92 14.72
N LEU A 130 -37.25 22.54 13.62
CA LEU A 130 -37.10 23.98 13.40
C LEU A 130 -38.32 24.70 13.98
N GLU A 131 -38.16 25.36 15.13
CA GLU A 131 -39.18 26.20 15.73
C GLU A 131 -39.10 27.62 15.14
N TRP A 132 -40.01 27.95 14.23
CA TRP A 132 -40.02 29.22 13.49
C TRP A 132 -40.01 30.46 14.39
N SER A 133 -40.59 30.38 15.59
CA SER A 133 -40.63 31.48 16.56
C SER A 133 -39.27 31.79 17.21
N ARG A 134 -38.26 30.93 17.04
CA ARG A 134 -36.90 31.07 17.62
C ARG A 134 -35.83 31.23 16.54
N MET A 135 -36.24 31.54 15.31
CA MET A 135 -35.30 31.74 14.20
C MET A 135 -34.38 32.92 14.50
N GLY A 136 -33.08 32.64 14.66
CA GLY A 136 -32.05 33.62 15.03
C GLY A 136 -31.31 33.28 16.33
N ASP A 137 -31.87 32.41 17.17
CA ASP A 137 -31.17 31.90 18.34
C ASP A 137 -29.96 31.04 17.91
N PRO A 138 -28.83 31.11 18.63
CA PRO A 138 -27.72 30.21 18.35
C PRO A 138 -28.19 28.76 18.55
N PRO A 139 -27.81 27.84 17.64
CA PRO A 139 -28.23 26.45 17.75
C PRO A 139 -27.79 25.88 19.10
N ALA A 140 -28.66 25.09 19.73
CA ALA A 140 -28.36 24.44 20.99
C ALA A 140 -27.01 23.72 20.90
N ARG A 141 -26.06 24.09 21.76
CA ARG A 141 -24.71 23.51 21.75
C ARG A 141 -24.83 22.01 21.90
N ARG A 142 -24.33 21.28 20.91
CA ARG A 142 -24.25 19.83 20.94
C ARG A 142 -23.46 19.39 22.19
N PRO A 143 -24.01 18.54 23.08
CA PRO A 143 -23.18 17.84 24.03
C PRO A 143 -22.23 16.93 23.24
N LEU A 144 -20.93 17.23 23.28
CA LEU A 144 -19.90 16.38 22.70
C LEU A 144 -19.87 15.10 23.54
N ARG A 145 -20.58 14.07 23.10
CA ARG A 145 -20.35 12.73 23.67
C ARG A 145 -19.07 12.23 23.03
N GLU A 146 -18.02 12.03 23.82
CA GLU A 146 -16.86 11.27 23.38
C GLU A 146 -17.39 9.89 22.97
N LEU A 147 -17.58 9.68 21.67
CA LEU A 147 -17.80 8.33 21.19
C LEU A 147 -16.48 7.62 21.47
N GLY A 148 -16.51 6.60 22.33
CA GLY A 148 -15.37 5.72 22.53
C GLY A 148 -14.81 5.35 21.16
N ASN A 149 -13.50 5.51 21.01
CA ASN A 149 -12.80 5.36 19.74
C ASN A 149 -13.23 4.07 19.02
N GLY A 150 -13.88 4.20 17.85
CA GLY A 150 -14.21 3.05 17.00
C GLY A 150 -12.95 2.35 16.48
N PRO A 151 -13.05 1.10 15.99
CA PRO A 151 -11.90 0.38 15.45
C PRO A 151 -11.30 1.13 14.26
N THR A 152 -9.99 1.09 14.12
CA THR A 152 -9.26 1.65 12.97
C THR A 152 -9.54 0.83 11.71
N ASP A 153 -9.32 1.40 10.53
CA ASP A 153 -9.40 0.65 9.27
C ASP A 153 -8.45 -0.56 9.30
N LEU A 154 -7.28 -0.40 9.92
CA LEU A 154 -6.32 -1.48 10.14
C LEU A 154 -6.89 -2.59 11.03
N ALA A 155 -7.57 -2.25 12.13
CA ALA A 155 -8.20 -3.24 13.00
C ALA A 155 -9.33 -3.98 12.28
N LEU A 156 -10.11 -3.28 11.46
CA LEU A 156 -11.14 -3.88 10.63
C LEU A 156 -10.56 -4.83 9.59
N LEU A 157 -9.49 -4.42 8.90
CA LEU A 157 -8.78 -5.25 7.92
C LEU A 157 -8.19 -6.51 8.59
N ALA A 158 -7.47 -6.36 9.69
CA ALA A 158 -6.88 -7.48 10.43
C ALA A 158 -7.97 -8.48 10.88
N SER A 159 -9.09 -7.96 11.39
CA SER A 159 -10.24 -8.78 11.79
C SER A 159 -10.87 -9.52 10.60
N ALA A 160 -10.98 -8.88 9.45
CA ALA A 160 -11.48 -9.51 8.22
C ALA A 160 -10.53 -10.61 7.71
N LEU A 161 -9.23 -10.36 7.71
CA LEU A 161 -8.21 -11.34 7.32
C LEU A 161 -8.20 -12.57 8.24
N GLN A 162 -8.30 -12.35 9.57
CA GLN A 162 -8.39 -13.43 10.55
C GLN A 162 -9.62 -14.32 10.28
N ARG A 163 -10.78 -13.71 10.04
CA ARG A 163 -12.01 -14.47 9.70
C ARG A 163 -11.85 -15.25 8.40
N ALA A 164 -11.27 -14.64 7.37
CA ALA A 164 -11.04 -15.31 6.08
C ALA A 164 -10.07 -16.50 6.21
N ALA A 165 -9.03 -16.38 7.04
CA ALA A 165 -8.12 -17.49 7.32
C ALA A 165 -8.84 -18.64 8.03
N GLN A 166 -9.66 -18.32 9.04
CA GLN A 166 -10.48 -19.32 9.76
C GLN A 166 -11.48 -20.01 8.83
N SER A 167 -12.20 -19.25 8.00
CA SER A 167 -13.20 -19.80 7.09
C SER A 167 -12.59 -20.64 5.96
N SER A 168 -11.35 -20.36 5.57
CA SER A 168 -10.60 -21.15 4.59
C SER A 168 -9.89 -22.37 5.19
N GLY A 169 -9.95 -22.57 6.51
CA GLY A 169 -9.23 -23.65 7.20
C GLY A 169 -7.70 -23.48 7.13
N ALA A 170 -7.22 -22.25 6.95
CA ALA A 170 -5.79 -21.98 6.91
C ALA A 170 -5.15 -22.27 8.28
N PRO A 171 -4.10 -23.10 8.35
CA PRO A 171 -3.41 -23.36 9.61
C PRO A 171 -2.71 -22.10 10.11
N ALA A 172 -2.68 -21.90 11.43
CA ALA A 172 -1.92 -20.81 12.02
C ALA A 172 -0.43 -20.94 11.65
N GLY A 173 0.16 -19.84 11.18
CA GLY A 173 1.59 -19.80 10.92
C GLY A 173 2.40 -19.96 12.21
N PRO A 174 3.60 -20.55 12.15
CA PRO A 174 4.51 -20.56 13.29
C PRO A 174 4.84 -19.10 13.69
N PRO A 175 5.05 -18.83 14.99
CA PRO A 175 5.48 -17.51 15.43
C PRO A 175 6.81 -17.13 14.77
N LEU A 176 6.96 -15.85 14.44
CA LEU A 176 8.25 -15.30 14.04
C LEU A 176 9.12 -15.23 15.31
N VAL A 177 10.25 -15.94 15.30
CA VAL A 177 11.23 -15.99 16.40
C VAL A 177 12.29 -14.91 16.17
#